data_AF-A0A349K2M7-F1
#
_entry.id   AF-A0A349K2M7-F1
#
_cell.length_a   1.000
_cell.length_b   1.000
_cell.length_c   1.000
_cell.angle_alpha   90.00
_cell.angle_beta   90.00
_cell.angle_gamma   90.00
#
_symmetry.space_group_name_H-M   'P 1'
#
loop_
_entity.id
_entity.type
_entity.pdbx_description
1 polymer ?
#
loop_
_entity_poly.entity_id
_entity_poly.type
_entity_poly.pdbx_seq_one_letter_code
_entity_poly.pdbx_strand_id
1 'polypeptide(L)'
;MPSLDHPEDRPHPFVYFLNIRNHSAERVSIQGRKWLVHEDQTDEVIVVEGDGVVGQTPNLGPGEEFSYNSYHVARGSGHAEGAFFGLTEEGRRVFVRIPRFKMKLPEWA
;
A
#
# COMPACT_ATOMS: atom_id res chain seq x y z
N MET A 1 -9.02 12.81 -1.62
CA MET A 1 -7.86 12.94 -0.70
C MET A 1 -8.17 12.20 0.58
N PRO A 2 -7.21 11.49 1.19
CA PRO A 2 -7.44 10.78 2.44
C PRO A 2 -7.52 11.78 3.62
N SER A 3 -7.89 11.33 4.83
CA SER A 3 -8.08 12.20 6.00
C SER A 3 -6.80 12.84 6.53
N LEU A 4 -5.65 12.15 6.36
CA LEU A 4 -4.33 12.58 6.83
C LEU A 4 -4.22 12.69 8.38
N ASP A 5 -5.02 11.91 9.09
CA ASP A 5 -4.95 11.82 10.55
C ASP A 5 -3.58 11.27 10.96
N HIS A 6 -2.98 11.87 11.99
CA HIS A 6 -1.66 11.48 12.46
C HIS A 6 -1.55 11.63 13.98
N PRO A 7 -0.80 10.75 14.66
CA PRO A 7 -0.45 10.95 16.06
C PRO A 7 0.66 12.02 16.17
N GLU A 8 0.75 12.67 17.34
CA GLU A 8 1.77 13.70 17.60
C GLU A 8 3.20 13.19 17.37
N ASP A 9 3.46 11.90 17.64
CA ASP A 9 4.79 11.30 17.50
C ASP A 9 5.14 10.89 16.07
N ARG A 10 4.22 10.97 15.09
CA ARG A 10 4.47 10.70 13.66
C ARG A 10 3.76 11.75 12.80
N PRO A 11 4.26 13.00 12.79
CA PRO A 11 3.53 14.15 12.25
C PRO A 11 3.52 14.25 10.72
N HIS A 12 4.16 13.33 10.01
CA HIS A 12 4.34 13.44 8.56
C HIS A 12 3.49 12.41 7.80
N PRO A 13 2.33 12.81 7.26
CA PRO A 13 1.54 11.97 6.36
C PRO A 13 2.14 11.98 4.94
N PHE A 14 2.63 10.82 4.50
CA PHE A 14 3.11 10.56 3.14
C PHE A 14 2.00 9.97 2.29
N VAL A 15 1.41 10.77 1.41
CA VAL A 15 0.34 10.33 0.49
C VAL A 15 0.95 9.56 -0.69
N TYR A 16 0.36 8.42 -1.02
CA TYR A 16 0.72 7.63 -2.19
C TYR A 16 -0.50 7.35 -3.05
N PHE A 17 -0.25 7.14 -4.34
CA PHE A 17 -1.22 6.77 -5.36
C PHE A 17 -0.77 5.45 -5.96
N LEU A 18 -1.64 4.45 -5.95
CA LEU A 18 -1.34 3.13 -6.51
C LEU A 18 -2.40 2.75 -7.53
N ASN A 19 -1.92 2.11 -8.60
CA ASN A 19 -2.73 1.45 -9.61
C ASN A 19 -2.40 -0.05 -9.57
N ILE A 20 -3.42 -0.86 -9.37
CA ILE A 20 -3.34 -2.32 -9.42
C ILE A 20 -3.93 -2.75 -10.75
N ARG A 21 -3.12 -3.32 -11.63
CA ARG A 21 -3.56 -3.80 -12.94
C ARG A 21 -3.40 -5.30 -13.07
N ASN A 22 -4.46 -5.96 -13.52
CA ASN A 22 -4.44 -7.39 -13.77
C ASN A 22 -3.94 -7.68 -15.20
N HIS A 23 -2.71 -8.18 -15.31
CA HIS A 23 -2.10 -8.59 -16.57
C HIS A 23 -2.27 -10.08 -16.88
N SER A 24 -2.98 -10.83 -16.04
CA SER A 24 -3.26 -12.25 -16.26
C SER A 24 -4.49 -12.46 -17.14
N ALA A 25 -4.71 -13.69 -17.57
CA ALA A 25 -5.91 -14.11 -18.31
C ALA A 25 -7.09 -14.47 -17.38
N GLU A 26 -6.92 -14.32 -16.07
CA GLU A 26 -7.86 -14.80 -15.06
C GLU A 26 -8.37 -13.65 -14.22
N ARG A 27 -9.58 -13.78 -13.66
CA ARG A 27 -10.09 -12.80 -12.70
C ARG A 27 -9.40 -13.00 -11.34
N VAL A 28 -8.96 -11.89 -10.76
CA VAL A 28 -8.26 -11.86 -9.47
C VAL A 28 -8.95 -10.89 -8.52
N SER A 29 -9.27 -11.35 -7.32
CA SER A 29 -9.79 -10.52 -6.24
C SER A 29 -8.71 -10.24 -5.20
N ILE A 30 -8.43 -8.97 -4.92
CA ILE A 30 -7.47 -8.54 -3.89
C ILE A 30 -8.16 -8.56 -2.53
N GLN A 31 -7.73 -9.48 -1.66
CA GLN A 31 -8.34 -9.78 -0.38
C GLN A 31 -7.67 -9.06 0.80
N GLY A 32 -6.44 -8.60 0.65
CA GLY A 32 -5.75 -7.91 1.73
C GLY A 32 -4.43 -7.32 1.32
N ARG A 33 -3.83 -6.57 2.25
CA ARG A 33 -2.49 -6.01 2.09
C ARG A 33 -1.67 -6.14 3.36
N LYS A 34 -0.37 -6.13 3.18
CA LYS A 34 0.63 -5.92 4.22
C LYS A 34 1.61 -4.85 3.77
N TRP A 35 1.94 -3.95 4.67
CA TRP A 35 2.93 -2.90 4.48
C TRP A 35 4.00 -3.01 5.55
N LEU A 36 5.23 -2.74 5.14
CA LEU A 36 6.40 -2.48 5.97
C LEU A 36 6.79 -1.03 5.73
N VAL A 37 6.73 -0.23 6.78
CA VAL A 37 7.10 1.19 6.75
C VAL A 37 8.35 1.35 7.60
N HIS A 38 9.45 1.74 6.95
CA HIS A 38 10.75 1.92 7.55
C HIS A 38 11.04 3.42 7.70
N GLU A 39 11.55 3.82 8.85
CA GLU A 39 12.00 5.19 9.13
C GLU A 39 13.53 5.25 9.01
N ASP A 40 14.11 6.26 8.36
CA ASP A 40 15.57 6.32 8.17
C ASP A 40 16.34 6.64 9.46
N GLN A 41 15.66 7.23 10.45
CA GLN A 41 16.27 7.71 11.70
C GLN A 41 16.33 6.63 12.79
N THR A 42 15.66 5.50 12.61
CA THR A 42 15.54 4.43 13.59
C THR A 42 15.59 3.07 12.88
N ASP A 43 15.83 1.99 13.62
CA ASP A 43 15.65 0.62 13.10
C ASP A 43 14.19 0.13 13.26
N GLU A 44 13.24 1.02 13.59
CA GLU A 44 11.84 0.67 13.77
C GLU A 44 11.19 0.33 12.42
N VAL A 45 10.41 -0.76 12.39
CA VAL A 45 9.59 -1.16 11.26
C VAL A 45 8.14 -1.22 11.69
N ILE A 46 7.32 -0.36 11.09
CA ILE A 46 5.88 -0.35 11.34
C ILE A 46 5.24 -1.33 10.36
N VAL A 47 4.51 -2.31 10.90
CA VAL A 47 3.75 -3.28 10.12
C VAL A 47 2.29 -2.87 10.07
N VAL A 48 1.76 -2.67 8.87
CA VAL A 48 0.32 -2.35 8.67
C VAL A 48 -0.30 -3.46 7.84
N GLU A 49 -1.28 -4.15 8.43
CA GLU A 49 -2.02 -5.24 7.79
C GLU A 49 -3.51 -4.93 7.78
N GLY A 50 -4.23 -5.47 6.79
CA GLY A 50 -5.67 -5.45 6.82
C GLY A 50 -6.34 -6.01 5.57
N ASP A 51 -7.64 -6.23 5.71
CA ASP A 51 -8.51 -6.79 4.68
C ASP A 51 -8.85 -5.78 3.60
N GLY A 52 -8.82 -6.23 2.35
CA GLY A 52 -9.02 -5.43 1.16
C GLY A 52 -7.97 -4.33 1.01
N VAL A 53 -8.34 -3.28 0.29
CA VAL A 53 -7.58 -2.07 0.01
C VAL A 53 -8.53 -0.89 0.15
N VAL A 54 -8.23 0.05 1.04
CA VAL A 54 -9.12 1.20 1.37
C VAL A 54 -10.59 0.83 1.65
N GLY A 55 -10.80 -0.31 2.31
CA GLY A 55 -12.14 -0.83 2.65
C GLY A 55 -12.87 -1.50 1.49
N GLN A 56 -12.21 -1.71 0.36
CA GLN A 56 -12.74 -2.40 -0.82
C GLN A 56 -11.98 -3.70 -1.09
N THR A 57 -12.61 -4.64 -1.77
CA THR A 57 -11.98 -5.89 -2.23
C THR A 57 -12.03 -5.91 -3.76
N PRO A 58 -11.11 -5.20 -4.46
CA PRO A 58 -11.15 -5.09 -5.92
C PRO A 58 -11.17 -6.46 -6.58
N ASN A 59 -12.08 -6.66 -7.54
CA ASN A 59 -12.24 -7.91 -8.28
C ASN A 59 -11.99 -7.68 -9.78
N LEU A 60 -10.74 -7.85 -10.19
CA LEU A 60 -10.20 -7.40 -11.47
C LEU A 60 -10.18 -8.54 -12.48
N GLY A 61 -10.90 -8.39 -13.58
CA GLY A 61 -10.80 -9.23 -14.76
C GLY A 61 -9.53 -8.95 -15.58
N PRO A 62 -9.29 -9.72 -16.65
CA PRO A 62 -8.13 -9.52 -17.52
C PRO A 62 -8.07 -8.09 -18.09
N GLY A 63 -6.96 -7.40 -17.85
CA GLY A 63 -6.72 -6.03 -18.31
C GLY A 63 -7.37 -4.93 -17.47
N GLU A 64 -8.25 -5.28 -16.53
CA GLU A 64 -8.88 -4.30 -15.62
C GLU A 64 -7.88 -3.77 -14.59
N GLU A 65 -8.17 -2.56 -14.10
CA GLU A 65 -7.35 -1.86 -13.13
C GLU A 65 -8.19 -1.24 -12.01
N PHE A 66 -7.55 -1.08 -10.86
CA PHE A 66 -8.10 -0.38 -9.70
C PHE A 66 -7.08 0.61 -9.17
N SER A 67 -7.46 1.88 -9.15
CA SER A 67 -6.61 2.96 -8.64
C SER A 67 -7.15 3.48 -7.31
N TYR A 68 -6.25 3.74 -6.38
CA TYR A 68 -6.59 4.33 -5.09
C TYR A 68 -5.45 5.19 -4.56
N ASN A 69 -5.78 6.05 -3.62
CA ASN A 69 -4.80 6.81 -2.86
C ASN A 69 -4.98 6.56 -1.37
N SER A 70 -3.87 6.57 -0.63
CA SER A 70 -3.87 6.46 0.82
C SER A 70 -2.59 7.10 1.34
N TYR A 71 -2.22 6.83 2.59
CA TYR A 71 -1.06 7.46 3.21
C TYR A 71 -0.46 6.59 4.31
N HIS A 72 0.81 6.81 4.59
CA HIS A 72 1.49 6.36 5.81
C HIS A 72 1.86 7.57 6.65
N VAL A 73 1.93 7.39 7.97
CA VAL A 73 2.44 8.41 8.90
C VAL A 73 3.78 7.95 9.44
N ALA A 74 4.76 8.85 9.49
CA ALA A 74 6.10 8.56 10.01
C ALA A 74 6.71 9.77 10.73
N ARG A 75 7.79 9.52 11.49
CA ARG A 75 8.60 10.54 12.18
C ARG A 75 9.43 11.42 11.26
N GLY A 76 9.77 10.92 10.08
CA GLY A 76 10.64 11.60 9.14
C GLY A 76 10.70 10.87 7.81
N SER A 77 11.79 11.07 7.08
CA SER A 77 12.06 10.36 5.82
C SER A 77 12.25 8.86 6.07
N GLY A 78 12.00 8.07 5.04
CA GLY A 78 12.03 6.62 5.09
C GLY A 78 11.63 5.98 3.77
N HIS A 79 11.10 4.77 3.85
CA HIS A 79 10.52 4.07 2.71
C HIS A 79 9.40 3.13 3.13
N ALA A 80 8.53 2.81 2.17
CA ALA A 80 7.49 1.82 2.34
C ALA A 80 7.60 0.75 1.25
N GLU A 81 7.30 -0.49 1.64
CA GLU A 81 7.16 -1.63 0.74
C GLU A 81 6.07 -2.56 1.27
N GLY A 82 5.62 -3.50 0.46
CA GLY A 82 4.53 -4.34 0.90
C GLY A 82 4.16 -5.46 -0.05
N ALA A 83 2.96 -5.98 0.16
CA ALA A 83 2.36 -6.98 -0.70
C ALA A 83 0.84 -6.90 -0.68
N PHE A 84 0.24 -7.22 -1.81
CA PHE A 84 -1.16 -7.58 -1.93
C PHE A 84 -1.33 -9.09 -1.90
N PHE A 85 -2.39 -9.53 -1.24
CA PHE A 85 -2.84 -10.92 -1.21
C PHE A 85 -4.19 -11.00 -1.88
N GLY A 86 -4.39 -12.05 -2.67
CA GLY A 86 -5.63 -12.22 -3.42
C GLY A 86 -5.95 -13.67 -3.71
N LEU A 87 -7.06 -13.86 -4.42
CA LEU A 87 -7.54 -15.15 -4.88
C LEU A 87 -8.00 -15.03 -6.34
N THR A 88 -7.79 -16.08 -7.13
CA THR A 88 -8.49 -16.24 -8.41
C THR A 88 -9.92 -16.74 -8.18
N GLU A 89 -10.76 -16.76 -9.22
CA GLU A 89 -12.11 -17.38 -9.15
C GLU A 89 -12.08 -18.85 -8.73
N GLU A 90 -11.00 -19.56 -9.05
CA GLU A 90 -10.76 -20.96 -8.69
C GLU A 90 -10.22 -21.12 -7.25
N GLY A 91 -10.06 -20.02 -6.51
CA GLY A 91 -9.54 -20.03 -5.14
C GLY A 91 -8.03 -20.19 -5.03
N ARG A 92 -7.27 -20.06 -6.13
CA ARG A 92 -5.80 -20.08 -6.07
C ARG A 92 -5.27 -18.79 -5.46
N ARG A 93 -4.30 -18.91 -4.55
CA ARG A 93 -3.69 -17.77 -3.87
C ARG A 93 -2.83 -16.95 -4.83
N VAL A 94 -3.03 -15.63 -4.79
CA VAL A 94 -2.25 -14.64 -5.51
C VAL A 94 -1.45 -13.81 -4.50
N PHE A 95 -0.18 -13.59 -4.79
CA PHE A 95 0.71 -12.74 -4.02
C PHE A 95 1.45 -11.80 -4.97
N VAL A 96 1.39 -10.50 -4.70
CA VAL A 96 2.03 -9.47 -5.52
C VAL A 96 2.80 -8.52 -4.61
N ARG A 97 4.10 -8.37 -4.86
CA ARG A 97 4.94 -7.42 -4.13
C ARG A 97 4.65 -6.00 -4.57
N ILE A 98 4.60 -5.09 -3.61
CA ILE A 98 4.65 -3.65 -3.83
C ILE A 98 6.12 -3.24 -3.69
N PRO A 99 6.79 -2.82 -4.78
CA PRO A 99 8.18 -2.42 -4.72
C PRO A 99 8.39 -1.26 -3.76
N ARG A 100 9.56 -1.24 -3.12
CA ARG A 100 9.98 -0.15 -2.24
C ARG A 100 9.90 1.21 -2.94
N PHE A 101 9.23 2.16 -2.30
CA PHE A 101 9.25 3.57 -2.69
C PHE A 101 9.66 4.47 -1.52
N LYS A 102 10.28 5.61 -1.84
CA LYS A 102 10.81 6.54 -0.85
C LYS A 102 9.70 7.45 -0.30
N MET A 103 9.76 7.69 1.00
CA MET A 103 8.98 8.71 1.69
C MET A 103 9.97 9.80 2.10
N LYS A 104 10.02 10.90 1.37
CA LYS A 104 10.99 11.97 1.63
C LYS A 104 10.27 13.23 2.04
N LEU A 105 10.70 13.81 3.16
CA LEU A 105 10.32 15.17 3.48
C LEU A 105 10.83 16.11 2.38
N PRO A 106 10.05 17.15 2.02
CA PRO A 106 10.50 18.15 1.08
C PRO A 106 11.72 18.88 1.66
N GLU A 107 12.79 18.96 0.87
CA GLU A 107 13.90 19.87 1.13
C GLU A 107 13.43 21.27 0.73
N TRP A 108 12.95 22.04 1.70
CA TRP A 108 12.72 23.47 1.47
C TRP A 108 14.07 24.18 1.62
N ALA A 109 14.49 24.85 0.55
CA ALA A 109 15.60 25.80 0.56
C ALA A 109 15.11 27.18 0.99
#